data_AF-A0A968PU67-F1
#
_entry.id   AF-A0A968PU67-F1
#
_cell.length_a   1.000
_cell.length_b   1.000
_cell.length_c   1.000
_cell.angle_alpha   90.00
_cell.angle_beta   90.00
_cell.angle_gamma   90.00
#
_symmetry.space_group_name_H-M   'P 1'
#
loop_
_entity.id
_entity.type
_entity.pdbx_description
1 polymer ?
#
loop_
_entity_poly.entity_id
_entity_poly.type
_entity_poly.pdbx_seq_one_letter_code
_entity_poly.pdbx_strand_id
1 'polypeptide(L)'
;VSAADAQRIANNPIQISISRELLSQSDGDVLFVWTAENEAEANQKAQKNLEELQHDPLWKTLDVVQKNKVYFVPSYWIGAGPIAANAVIDDLFKYLIETPQS
;
A
#
# COMPACT_ATOMS: atom_id res chain seq x y z
N VAL A 1 -1.97 -10.33 -5.56
CA VAL A 1 -3.39 -10.71 -5.80
C VAL A 1 -3.86 -10.06 -7.10
N SER A 2 -4.32 -10.84 -8.09
CA SER A 2 -4.90 -10.28 -9.33
C SER A 2 -6.36 -9.84 -9.13
N ALA A 3 -6.95 -9.10 -10.09
CA ALA A 3 -8.38 -8.76 -10.06
C ALA A 3 -9.29 -10.01 -10.05
N ALA A 4 -8.88 -11.08 -10.75
CA ALA A 4 -9.56 -12.38 -10.73
C ALA A 4 -9.50 -13.03 -9.33
N ASP A 5 -8.37 -12.89 -8.64
CA ASP A 5 -8.22 -13.38 -7.27
C ASP A 5 -9.04 -12.54 -6.27
N ALA A 6 -9.08 -11.22 -6.44
CA ALA A 6 -9.89 -10.32 -5.61
C ALA A 6 -11.38 -10.66 -5.71
N GLN A 7 -11.89 -10.90 -6.92
CA GLN A 7 -13.27 -11.35 -7.14
C GLN A 7 -13.56 -12.68 -6.43
N ARG A 8 -12.63 -13.64 -6.52
CA ARG A 8 -12.79 -14.97 -5.92
C ARG A 8 -12.76 -14.93 -4.38
N ILE A 9 -11.94 -14.06 -3.78
CA ILE A 9 -11.73 -14.03 -2.34
C ILE A 9 -12.70 -13.07 -1.63
N ALA A 10 -13.01 -11.92 -2.24
CA ALA A 10 -13.77 -10.85 -1.61
C ALA A 10 -15.10 -10.51 -2.30
N ASN A 11 -15.45 -11.19 -3.39
CA ASN A 11 -16.59 -10.85 -4.26
C ASN A 11 -16.57 -9.37 -4.70
N ASN A 12 -15.38 -8.78 -4.80
CA ASN A 12 -15.15 -7.41 -5.21
C ASN A 12 -13.91 -7.39 -6.13
N PRO A 13 -14.04 -6.93 -7.39
CA PRO A 13 -12.99 -7.04 -8.39
C PRO A 13 -11.86 -6.01 -8.21
N ILE A 14 -12.07 -4.97 -7.39
CA ILE A 14 -11.17 -3.82 -7.26
C ILE A 14 -10.61 -3.63 -5.86
N GLN A 15 -11.15 -4.32 -4.85
CA GLN A 15 -10.67 -4.24 -3.47
C GLN A 15 -10.87 -5.57 -2.75
N ILE A 16 -9.89 -5.93 -1.93
CA ILE A 16 -9.95 -7.04 -0.99
C ILE A 16 -9.59 -6.54 0.40
N SER A 17 -10.33 -6.97 1.42
CA SER A 17 -9.91 -6.82 2.81
C SER A 17 -9.04 -8.03 3.17
N ILE A 18 -7.80 -7.77 3.60
CA ILE A 18 -6.85 -8.82 4.00
C ILE A 18 -6.86 -8.91 5.51
N SER A 19 -7.21 -10.09 6.04
CA SER A 19 -7.09 -10.34 7.48
C SER A 19 -5.62 -10.50 7.87
N ARG A 20 -5.34 -10.39 9.18
CA ARG A 20 -3.97 -10.48 9.70
C ARG A 20 -3.29 -11.81 9.34
N GLU A 21 -4.02 -12.91 9.36
CA GLU A 21 -3.53 -14.25 9.01
C GLU A 21 -3.19 -14.39 7.52
N LEU A 22 -3.79 -13.54 6.67
CA LEU A 22 -3.62 -13.54 5.23
C LEU A 22 -2.68 -12.43 4.75
N LEU A 23 -1.99 -11.73 5.67
CA LEU A 23 -1.13 -10.59 5.35
C LEU A 23 -0.06 -10.91 4.32
N SER A 24 0.43 -12.16 4.26
CA SER A 24 1.38 -12.63 3.24
C SER A 24 0.85 -12.52 1.80
N GLN A 25 -0.47 -12.40 1.58
CA GLN A 25 -1.03 -12.15 0.26
C GLN A 25 -0.71 -10.73 -0.27
N SER A 26 -0.33 -9.81 0.61
CA SER A 26 0.14 -8.47 0.26
C SER A 26 1.63 -8.40 -0.05
N ASP A 27 2.37 -9.51 0.13
CA ASP A 27 3.81 -9.56 -0.12
C ASP A 27 4.09 -9.57 -1.63
N GLY A 28 4.75 -8.52 -2.11
CA GLY A 28 5.15 -8.35 -3.51
C GLY A 28 6.55 -7.77 -3.57
N ASP A 29 7.02 -7.41 -4.76
CA ASP A 29 8.36 -6.81 -4.88
C ASP A 29 8.42 -5.38 -4.29
N VAL A 30 7.29 -4.67 -4.35
CA VAL A 30 7.10 -3.31 -3.83
C VAL A 30 5.68 -3.16 -3.28
N LEU A 31 5.54 -2.44 -2.16
CA LEU A 31 4.25 -2.15 -1.53
C LEU A 31 4.06 -0.64 -1.36
N PHE A 32 2.95 -0.12 -1.87
CA PHE A 32 2.54 1.28 -1.68
C PHE A 32 1.40 1.34 -0.67
N VAL A 33 1.55 2.20 0.34
CA VAL A 33 0.58 2.34 1.45
C VAL A 33 0.09 3.77 1.53
N TRP A 34 -1.22 3.97 1.45
CA TRP A 34 -1.85 5.27 1.73
C TRP A 34 -2.66 5.17 3.03
N THR A 35 -2.68 6.26 3.81
CA THR A 35 -3.48 6.38 5.05
C THR A 35 -4.20 7.71 5.16
N ALA A 36 -4.17 8.52 4.10
CA ALA A 36 -4.76 9.84 4.09
C ALA A 36 -6.28 9.79 4.00
N GLU A 37 -6.92 10.46 4.95
CA GLU A 37 -8.38 10.58 5.11
C GLU A 37 -8.81 12.05 5.03
N ASN A 38 -10.10 12.30 4.81
CA ASN A 38 -10.62 13.68 4.74
C ASN A 38 -10.92 14.29 6.12
N GLU A 39 -11.13 13.45 7.13
CA GLU A 39 -11.48 13.86 8.49
C GLU A 39 -10.28 13.69 9.44
N ALA A 40 -10.13 14.61 10.40
CA ALA A 40 -9.00 14.58 11.33
C ALA A 40 -8.99 13.31 12.20
N GLU A 41 -10.15 12.89 12.71
CA GLU A 41 -10.29 11.68 13.52
C GLU A 41 -10.00 10.41 12.70
N ALA A 42 -10.49 10.35 11.45
CA ALA A 42 -10.21 9.26 10.53
C ALA A 42 -8.71 9.16 10.22
N ASN A 43 -8.04 10.30 9.98
CA ASN A 43 -6.59 10.35 9.79
C ASN A 43 -5.84 9.82 11.02
N GLN A 44 -6.18 10.28 12.22
CA GLN A 44 -5.55 9.80 13.46
C GLN A 44 -5.71 8.29 13.63
N LYS A 45 -6.91 7.77 13.34
CA LYS A 45 -7.18 6.34 13.38
C LYS A 45 -6.38 5.57 12.34
N ALA A 46 -6.26 6.08 11.11
CA ALA A 46 -5.47 5.45 10.05
C ALA A 46 -3.97 5.40 10.40
N GLN A 47 -3.42 6.48 10.98
CA GLN A 47 -2.03 6.51 11.45
C GLN A 47 -1.78 5.51 12.59
N LYS A 48 -2.68 5.46 13.58
CA LYS A 48 -2.60 4.47 14.67
C LYS A 48 -2.64 3.03 14.14
N ASN A 49 -3.56 2.74 13.21
CA ASN A 49 -3.67 1.43 12.59
C ASN A 49 -2.38 1.04 11.84
N LEU A 50 -1.75 2.01 11.15
CA LEU A 50 -0.47 1.79 10.48
C LEU A 50 0.65 1.49 11.47
N GLU A 51 0.74 2.26 12.57
CA GLU A 51 1.71 1.99 13.63
C GLU A 51 1.54 0.58 14.21
N GLU A 52 0.30 0.17 14.51
CA GLU A 52 -0.01 -1.19 14.99
C GLU A 52 0.41 -2.26 13.98
N LEU A 53 0.11 -2.06 12.69
CA LEU A 53 0.52 -2.96 11.61
C LEU A 53 2.05 -3.08 11.52
N GLN A 54 2.78 -1.97 11.59
CA GLN A 54 4.25 -1.97 11.52
C GLN A 54 4.91 -2.65 12.72
N HIS A 55 4.26 -2.65 13.88
CA HIS A 55 4.75 -3.37 15.06
C HIS A 55 4.46 -4.88 15.01
N ASP A 56 3.52 -5.33 14.17
CA ASP A 56 3.15 -6.73 14.02
C ASP A 56 4.34 -7.61 13.59
N PRO A 57 4.63 -8.71 14.30
CA PRO A 57 5.62 -9.69 13.84
C PRO A 57 5.36 -10.20 12.43
N LEU A 58 4.10 -10.43 12.03
CA LEU A 58 3.78 -10.94 10.69
C LEU A 58 4.12 -9.93 9.60
N TRP A 59 3.88 -8.63 9.83
CA TRP A 59 4.33 -7.57 8.93
C TRP A 59 5.84 -7.61 8.72
N LYS A 60 6.60 -7.80 9.79
CA LYS A 60 8.08 -7.88 9.74
C LYS A 60 8.59 -9.13 9.02
N THR A 61 7.74 -10.16 8.85
CA THR A 61 8.11 -11.35 8.07
C THR A 61 7.97 -11.19 6.56
N LEU A 62 7.30 -10.13 6.09
CA LEU A 62 7.12 -9.89 4.65
C LEU A 62 8.45 -9.55 3.98
N ASP A 63 8.71 -10.16 2.83
CA ASP A 63 9.90 -9.92 2.02
C ASP A 63 10.01 -8.45 1.62
N VAL A 64 8.89 -7.83 1.24
CA VAL A 64 8.83 -6.42 0.84
C VAL A 64 9.25 -5.46 1.95
N VAL A 65 8.94 -5.82 3.20
CA VAL A 65 9.30 -5.05 4.40
C VAL A 65 10.79 -5.23 4.69
N GLN A 66 11.28 -6.47 4.66
CA GLN A 66 12.70 -6.77 4.90
C GLN A 66 13.63 -6.16 3.85
N LYS A 67 13.17 -6.07 2.60
CA LYS A 67 13.90 -5.43 1.50
C LYS A 67 13.80 -3.90 1.49
N ASN A 68 13.09 -3.31 2.47
CA ASN A 68 12.85 -1.87 2.56
C ASN A 68 12.21 -1.30 1.28
N LYS A 69 11.22 -2.03 0.74
CA LYS A 69 10.46 -1.68 -0.49
C LYS A 69 9.01 -1.31 -0.20
N VAL A 70 8.76 -0.73 0.98
CA VAL A 70 7.47 -0.15 1.35
C VAL A 70 7.52 1.36 1.24
N TYR A 71 6.59 1.94 0.50
CA TYR A 71 6.52 3.38 0.27
C TYR A 71 5.17 3.93 0.74
N PHE A 72 5.22 4.92 1.65
CA PHE A 72 4.05 5.63 2.11
C PHE A 72 3.73 6.77 1.15
N VAL A 73 2.55 6.72 0.53
CA VAL A 73 2.19 7.57 -0.60
C VAL A 73 1.10 8.58 -0.24
N PRO A 74 1.09 9.77 -0.88
CA PRO A 74 0.09 10.80 -0.58
C PRO A 74 -1.32 10.45 -1.10
N SER A 75 -2.32 11.23 -0.67
CA SER A 75 -3.74 11.01 -1.02
C SER A 75 -4.06 11.06 -2.52
N TYR A 76 -3.22 11.67 -3.36
CA TYR A 76 -3.46 11.68 -4.80
C TYR A 76 -3.39 10.27 -5.43
N TRP A 77 -2.83 9.27 -4.74
CA TRP A 77 -2.85 7.86 -5.19
C TRP A 77 -4.24 7.24 -5.25
N ILE A 78 -5.19 7.75 -4.48
CA ILE A 78 -6.62 7.38 -4.57
C ILE A 78 -7.45 8.47 -5.26
N GLY A 79 -6.78 9.51 -5.78
CA GLY A 79 -7.41 10.61 -6.49
C GLY A 79 -7.76 10.25 -7.92
N ALA A 80 -8.73 10.96 -8.50
CA ALA A 80 -9.11 10.83 -9.89
C ALA A 80 -8.58 12.00 -10.74
N GLY A 81 -8.38 11.75 -12.03
CA GLY A 81 -8.05 12.77 -13.03
C GLY A 81 -6.57 12.84 -13.41
N PRO A 82 -6.24 13.60 -14.46
CA PRO A 82 -4.92 13.57 -15.09
C PRO A 82 -3.80 14.14 -14.21
N ILE A 83 -4.10 15.10 -13.33
CA ILE A 83 -3.10 15.67 -12.41
C ILE A 83 -2.65 14.62 -11.39
N ALA A 84 -3.62 13.92 -10.77
CA ALA A 84 -3.32 12.83 -9.83
C ALA A 84 -2.59 11.69 -10.53
N ALA A 85 -3.03 11.32 -11.74
CA ALA A 85 -2.38 10.27 -12.54
C ALA A 85 -0.91 10.60 -12.85
N ASN A 86 -0.61 11.84 -13.25
CA ASN A 86 0.78 12.27 -13.50
C ASN A 86 1.62 12.23 -12.21
N ALA A 87 1.08 12.66 -11.07
CA ALA A 87 1.79 12.60 -9.80
C ALA A 87 2.10 11.16 -9.36
N VAL A 88 1.18 10.20 -9.59
CA VAL A 88 1.44 8.77 -9.37
C VAL A 88 2.55 8.27 -10.30
N ILE A 89 2.55 8.67 -11.57
CA ILE A 89 3.61 8.30 -12.52
C ILE A 89 4.98 8.82 -12.05
N ASP A 90 5.06 10.07 -11.61
CA ASP A 90 6.30 10.66 -11.08
C ASP A 90 6.83 9.87 -9.86
N ASP A 91 5.94 9.50 -8.93
CA ASP A 91 6.28 8.64 -7.79
C ASP A 91 6.80 7.26 -8.24
N LEU A 92 6.19 6.64 -9.26
CA LEU A 92 6.63 5.35 -9.78
C LEU A 92 8.05 5.45 -10.35
N PHE A 93 8.38 6.51 -11.10
CA PHE A 93 9.76 6.72 -11.58
C PHE A 93 10.73 6.88 -10.41
N LYS A 94 10.39 7.73 -9.44
CA LYS A 94 11.20 7.95 -8.24
C LYS A 94 11.49 6.67 -7.46
N TYR A 95 10.48 5.84 -7.21
CA TYR A 95 10.63 4.68 -6.33
C TYR A 95 11.12 3.42 -7.05
N LEU A 96 10.81 3.25 -8.34
CA LEU A 96 11.11 2.01 -9.08
C LEU A 96 12.32 2.13 -10.00
N ILE A 97 12.64 3.32 -10.48
CA ILE A 97 13.66 3.53 -11.52
C ILE A 97 14.87 4.29 -10.97
N GLU A 98 14.64 5.37 -10.22
CA GLU A 98 15.72 6.24 -9.71
C GLU A 98 16.46 5.66 -8.49
N THR A 99 16.41 4.34 -8.26
CA THR A 99 17.20 3.73 -7.19
C THR A 99 18.68 3.75 -7.62
N PRO A 100 19.62 4.36 -6.87
CA PRO A 100 21.03 4.36 -7.22
C PRO A 100 21.51 2.91 -7.29
N GLN A 101 22.12 2.52 -8.41
CA GLN A 101 22.95 1.32 -8.45
C GLN A 101 24.07 1.52 -7.43
N SER A 102 23.98 0.78 -6.32
CA SER A 102 25.05 0.65 -5.32
C SER A 102 25.56 -0.78 -5.35
#